data_AF-A0A2J6W3Y5-F1
#
_entry.id   AF-A0A2J6W3Y5-F1
#
_cell.length_a   1.000
_cell.length_b   1.000
_cell.length_c   1.000
_cell.angle_alpha   90.00
_cell.angle_beta   90.00
_cell.angle_gamma   90.00
#
_symmetry.space_group_name_H-M   'P 1'
#
loop_
_entity.id
_entity.type
_entity.pdbx_description
1 polymer ?
#
loop_
_entity_poly.entity_id
_entity_poly.type
_entity_poly.pdbx_seq_one_letter_code
_entity_poly.pdbx_strand_id
1 'polypeptide(L)'
;MSSMQYMSKIESLIKSMSKKGGASASAATSLISIIDLVNRINDISRLVECIGNNKNLCTKTDNINICKSSCGNTYTLNSENKKIWKIGNNSFGATISQNYFEVGTKNIKIYSDSIKLLISVENNKFEVPLEDKQISNNSSIIINASNKIDEVLRKVVNSTSICARSLGLKC
;
A
#
# COMPACT_ATOMS: atom_id res chain seq x y z
N MET A 1 -6.43 16.27 -9.56
CA MET A 1 -5.78 15.07 -8.98
C MET A 1 -4.28 15.30 -9.04
N SER A 2 -3.64 15.56 -7.90
CA SER A 2 -2.18 15.72 -7.81
C SER A 2 -1.53 14.36 -8.09
N SER A 3 -0.75 14.25 -9.16
CA SER A 3 0.03 13.05 -9.45
C SER A 3 1.06 12.84 -8.34
N MET A 4 1.00 11.70 -7.64
CA MET A 4 1.97 11.34 -6.60
C MET A 4 3.39 11.39 -7.19
N GLN A 5 4.18 12.39 -6.81
CA GLN A 5 5.54 12.60 -7.32
C GLN A 5 6.41 11.35 -7.08
N TYR A 6 6.25 10.73 -5.91
CA TYR A 6 6.88 9.45 -5.57
C TYR A 6 6.55 8.33 -6.58
N MET A 7 5.28 8.13 -6.91
CA MET A 7 4.88 7.04 -7.83
C MET A 7 5.41 7.23 -9.23
N SER A 8 5.37 8.47 -9.73
CA SER A 8 5.96 8.78 -11.05
C SER A 8 7.44 8.43 -11.12
N LYS A 9 8.18 8.59 -10.01
CA LYS A 9 9.60 8.23 -9.92
C LYS A 9 9.80 6.71 -9.93
N ILE A 10 9.02 5.96 -9.15
CA ILE A 10 9.07 4.48 -9.13
C ILE A 10 8.74 3.90 -10.51
N GLU A 11 7.69 4.41 -11.18
CA GLU A 11 7.33 3.99 -12.53
C GLU A 11 8.42 4.27 -13.55
N SER A 12 9.10 5.43 -13.45
CA SER A 12 10.22 5.80 -14.30
C SER A 12 11.42 4.86 -14.11
N LEU A 13 11.73 4.51 -12.86
CA LEU A 13 12.76 3.52 -12.53
C LEU A 13 12.43 2.15 -13.12
N ILE A 14 11.20 1.66 -12.95
CA ILE A 14 10.74 0.40 -13.54
C ILE A 14 10.93 0.42 -15.06
N LYS A 15 10.45 1.47 -15.75
CA LYS A 15 10.60 1.62 -17.21
C LYS A 15 12.07 1.61 -17.64
N SER A 16 12.95 2.25 -16.88
CA SER A 16 14.38 2.25 -17.16
C SER A 16 15.02 0.88 -16.96
N MET A 17 14.65 0.16 -15.90
CA MET A 17 15.21 -1.14 -15.54
C MET A 17 14.73 -2.26 -16.47
N SER A 18 13.45 -2.27 -16.82
CA SER A 18 12.87 -3.25 -17.75
C SER A 18 13.53 -3.25 -19.13
N LYS A 19 14.04 -2.09 -19.58
CA LYS A 19 14.75 -1.98 -20.87
C LYS A 19 16.16 -2.58 -20.85
N LYS A 20 16.78 -2.75 -19.68
CA LYS A 20 18.17 -3.22 -19.55
C LYS A 20 18.31 -4.75 -19.50
N GLY A 21 17.23 -5.47 -19.19
CA GLY A 21 17.22 -6.94 -19.11
C GLY A 21 17.99 -7.52 -17.91
N GLY A 22 17.99 -8.85 -17.78
CA GLY A 22 18.78 -9.58 -16.76
C GLY A 22 18.45 -9.19 -15.31
N ALA A 23 19.48 -8.89 -14.51
CA ALA A 23 19.35 -8.52 -13.09
C ALA A 23 18.50 -7.24 -12.89
N SER A 24 18.50 -6.32 -13.86
CA SER A 24 17.61 -5.16 -13.84
C SER A 24 16.13 -5.56 -14.04
N ALA A 25 15.83 -6.69 -14.68
CA ALA A 25 14.45 -7.19 -14.75
C ALA A 25 13.95 -7.65 -13.37
N SER A 26 14.79 -8.33 -12.57
CA SER A 26 14.44 -8.65 -11.18
C SER A 26 14.29 -7.41 -10.30
N ALA A 27 15.11 -6.38 -10.52
CA ALA A 27 14.96 -5.09 -9.86
C ALA A 27 13.61 -4.43 -10.19
N ALA A 28 13.23 -4.41 -11.47
CA ALA A 28 11.93 -3.90 -11.93
C ALA A 28 10.77 -4.66 -11.29
N THR A 29 10.80 -6.01 -11.27
CA THR A 29 9.77 -6.83 -10.62
C THR A 29 9.60 -6.52 -9.13
N SER A 30 10.70 -6.24 -8.43
CA SER A 30 10.64 -5.88 -7.01
C SER A 30 9.94 -4.54 -6.77
N LEU A 31 10.16 -3.55 -7.64
CA LEU A 31 9.45 -2.27 -7.59
C LEU A 31 7.99 -2.38 -8.03
N ILE A 32 7.68 -3.25 -8.99
CA ILE A 32 6.29 -3.56 -9.37
C ILE A 32 5.52 -4.10 -8.16
N SER A 33 6.15 -4.94 -7.34
CA SER A 33 5.53 -5.44 -6.10
C SER A 33 5.14 -4.30 -5.14
N ILE A 34 5.93 -3.22 -5.07
CA ILE A 34 5.60 -2.03 -4.28
C ILE A 34 4.39 -1.28 -4.85
N ILE A 35 4.33 -1.11 -6.18
CA ILE A 35 3.18 -0.50 -6.85
C ILE A 35 1.91 -1.31 -6.59
N ASP A 36 1.99 -2.63 -6.68
CA ASP A 36 0.85 -3.53 -6.44
C ASP A 36 0.29 -3.39 -5.01
N LEU A 37 1.15 -3.22 -4.00
CA LEU A 37 0.71 -2.93 -2.64
C LEU A 37 -0.09 -1.63 -2.58
N VAL A 38 0.39 -0.56 -3.23
CA VAL A 38 -0.30 0.73 -3.19
C VAL A 38 -1.63 0.69 -3.91
N ASN A 39 -1.69 0.02 -5.06
CA ASN A 39 -2.93 -0.22 -5.78
C ASN A 39 -3.93 -0.97 -4.90
N ARG A 40 -3.50 -2.03 -4.21
CA ARG A 40 -4.37 -2.81 -3.33
C ARG A 40 -4.84 -2.02 -2.11
N ILE A 41 -3.99 -1.18 -1.54
CA ILE A 41 -4.36 -0.27 -0.45
C ILE A 41 -5.38 0.77 -0.93
N ASN A 42 -5.23 1.29 -2.14
CA ASN A 42 -6.22 2.17 -2.75
C ASN A 42 -7.56 1.47 -2.98
N ASP A 43 -7.56 0.22 -3.42
CA ASP A 43 -8.78 -0.59 -3.54
C ASP A 43 -9.49 -0.78 -2.18
N ILE A 44 -8.73 -1.12 -1.13
CA ILE A 44 -9.29 -1.21 0.24
C ILE A 44 -9.91 0.12 0.63
N SER A 45 -9.21 1.23 0.40
CA SER A 45 -9.74 2.54 0.76
C SER A 45 -11.02 2.88 0.03
N ARG A 46 -11.09 2.60 -1.28
CA ARG A 46 -12.29 2.82 -2.09
C ARG A 46 -13.47 2.00 -1.55
N LEU A 47 -13.24 0.73 -1.22
CA LEU A 47 -14.28 -0.13 -0.64
C LEU A 47 -14.75 0.39 0.72
N VAL A 48 -13.84 0.78 1.61
CA VAL A 48 -14.17 1.29 2.95
C VAL A 48 -14.92 2.61 2.86
N GLU A 49 -14.50 3.53 1.99
CA GLU A 49 -15.21 4.79 1.76
C GLU A 49 -16.59 4.56 1.15
N CYS A 50 -16.72 3.64 0.19
CA CYS A 50 -18.00 3.30 -0.41
C CYS A 50 -18.98 2.74 0.63
N ILE A 51 -18.56 1.75 1.42
CA ILE A 51 -19.37 1.19 2.52
C ILE A 51 -19.69 2.27 3.55
N GLY A 52 -18.68 3.03 3.95
CA GLY A 52 -18.80 4.08 4.96
C GLY A 52 -19.82 5.15 4.56
N ASN A 53 -19.76 5.65 3.33
CA ASN A 53 -20.71 6.65 2.83
C ASN A 53 -22.13 6.07 2.73
N ASN A 54 -22.29 4.85 2.21
CA ASN A 54 -23.62 4.22 2.08
C ASN A 54 -24.28 3.87 3.43
N LYS A 55 -23.48 3.72 4.49
CA LYS A 55 -23.98 3.40 5.84
C LYS A 55 -23.91 4.58 6.81
N ASN A 56 -23.62 5.80 6.33
CA ASN A 56 -23.43 7.00 7.16
C ASN A 56 -22.39 6.80 8.28
N LEU A 57 -21.32 6.05 7.98
CA LEU A 57 -20.19 5.77 8.87
C LEU A 57 -18.94 6.60 8.51
N CYS A 58 -19.11 7.62 7.67
CA CYS A 58 -18.08 8.61 7.40
C CYS A 58 -18.35 9.88 8.22
N THR A 59 -17.33 10.40 8.87
CA THR A 59 -17.34 11.69 9.57
C THR A 59 -16.45 12.66 8.81
N LYS A 60 -17.01 13.81 8.45
CA LYS A 60 -16.28 14.91 7.79
C LYS A 60 -16.15 16.07 8.75
N THR A 61 -14.94 16.56 8.95
CA THR A 61 -14.61 17.76 9.74
C THR A 61 -13.56 18.54 8.97
N ASP A 62 -13.84 19.80 8.62
CA ASP A 62 -12.99 20.68 7.82
C ASP A 62 -12.33 19.96 6.62
N ASN A 63 -11.04 19.61 6.75
CA ASN A 63 -10.20 18.96 5.74
C ASN A 63 -9.94 17.46 6.01
N ILE A 64 -10.69 16.87 6.92
CA ILE A 64 -10.53 15.49 7.38
C ILE A 64 -11.82 14.71 7.08
N ASN A 65 -11.68 13.60 6.36
CA ASN A 65 -12.74 12.63 6.16
C ASN A 65 -12.31 11.27 6.69
N ILE A 66 -12.96 10.81 7.77
CA ILE A 66 -12.73 9.49 8.37
C ILE A 66 -13.90 8.60 8.02
N CYS A 67 -13.64 7.48 7.35
CA CYS A 67 -14.63 6.45 7.08
C CYS A 67 -14.26 5.16 7.79
N LYS A 68 -15.28 4.46 8.30
CA LYS A 68 -15.11 3.08 8.78
C LYS A 68 -15.98 2.13 7.97
N SER A 69 -15.41 0.98 7.68
CA SER A 69 -16.17 -0.18 7.27
C SER A 69 -16.72 -0.83 8.53
N SER A 70 -18.04 -0.97 8.64
CA SER A 70 -18.66 -1.84 9.65
C SER A 70 -18.26 -3.31 9.47
N CYS A 71 -17.64 -3.64 8.34
CA CYS A 71 -17.16 -4.95 7.97
C CYS A 71 -15.67 -5.10 8.32
N GLY A 72 -15.41 -5.53 9.55
CA GLY A 72 -14.07 -5.97 9.97
C GLY A 72 -13.13 -4.87 10.43
N ASN A 73 -13.64 -3.78 11.02
CA ASN A 73 -12.81 -2.77 11.70
C ASN A 73 -11.67 -2.23 10.82
N THR A 74 -11.99 -1.92 9.56
CA THR A 74 -11.09 -1.25 8.63
C THR A 74 -11.50 0.22 8.51
N TYR A 75 -10.54 1.12 8.56
CA TYR A 75 -10.75 2.55 8.63
C TYR A 75 -9.90 3.26 7.58
N THR A 76 -10.40 4.38 7.09
CA THR A 76 -9.66 5.31 6.23
C THR A 76 -9.73 6.70 6.84
N LEU A 77 -8.65 7.45 6.68
CA LEU A 77 -8.55 8.86 7.01
C LEU A 77 -7.96 9.56 5.79
N ASN A 78 -8.76 10.37 5.13
CA ASN A 78 -8.30 11.29 4.08
C ASN A 78 -8.10 12.67 4.72
N SER A 79 -6.84 13.09 4.78
CA SER A 79 -6.39 14.40 5.25
C SER A 79 -5.36 14.94 4.25
N GLU A 80 -4.31 15.63 4.70
CA GLU A 80 -3.12 15.89 3.88
C GLU A 80 -2.53 14.60 3.30
N ASN A 81 -2.50 13.54 4.13
CA ASN A 81 -2.10 12.21 3.73
C ASN A 81 -3.26 11.23 3.90
N LYS A 82 -3.31 10.23 3.03
CA LYS A 82 -4.29 9.16 3.07
C LYS A 82 -3.78 8.04 3.98
N LYS A 83 -4.47 7.79 5.09
CA LYS A 83 -4.13 6.69 6.01
C LYS A 83 -5.21 5.63 5.97
N ILE A 84 -4.83 4.36 5.95
CA ILE A 84 -5.73 3.21 6.04
C ILE A 84 -5.20 2.26 7.10
N TRP A 85 -6.07 1.74 7.95
CA TRP A 85 -5.66 0.72 8.92
C TRP A 85 -6.79 -0.26 9.20
N LYS A 86 -6.40 -1.46 9.63
CA LYS A 86 -7.31 -2.51 10.07
C LYS A 86 -6.89 -3.02 11.44
N ILE A 87 -7.87 -3.18 12.32
CA ILE A 87 -7.69 -3.73 13.66
C ILE A 87 -8.17 -5.19 13.69
N GLY A 88 -7.47 -6.03 14.47
CA GLY A 88 -7.80 -7.44 14.65
C GLY A 88 -7.11 -8.37 13.65
N ASN A 89 -7.84 -9.36 13.14
CA ASN A 89 -7.31 -10.34 12.19
C ASN A 89 -6.82 -9.66 10.91
N ASN A 90 -5.65 -10.05 10.40
CA ASN A 90 -5.03 -9.43 9.22
C ASN A 90 -4.80 -7.92 9.41
N SER A 91 -4.38 -7.51 10.61
CA SER A 91 -4.10 -6.11 10.93
C SER A 91 -2.96 -5.56 10.07
N PHE A 92 -3.16 -4.33 9.60
CA PHE A 92 -2.16 -3.56 8.88
C PHE A 92 -2.42 -2.07 9.08
N GLY A 93 -1.41 -1.27 8.81
CA GLY A 93 -1.50 0.18 8.67
C GLY A 93 -0.78 0.62 7.42
N ALA A 94 -1.30 1.64 6.75
CA ALA A 94 -0.70 2.23 5.57
C ALA A 94 -0.89 3.74 5.55
N THR A 95 0.09 4.45 5.02
CA THR A 95 0.01 5.87 4.67
C THR A 95 0.46 6.06 3.24
N ILE A 96 -0.37 6.72 2.45
CA ILE A 96 -0.06 7.15 1.09
C ILE A 96 -0.02 8.67 1.08
N SER A 97 1.15 9.20 0.72
CA SER A 97 1.42 10.62 0.54
C SER A 97 1.83 10.90 -0.91
N GLN A 98 1.96 12.18 -1.27
CA GLN A 98 2.56 12.58 -2.55
C GLN A 98 4.05 12.21 -2.63
N ASN A 99 4.74 12.20 -1.50
CA ASN A 99 6.20 12.12 -1.43
C ASN A 99 6.71 10.77 -0.90
N TYR A 100 5.84 10.00 -0.26
CA TYR A 100 6.22 8.71 0.32
C TYR A 100 5.04 7.76 0.39
N PHE A 101 5.39 6.50 0.57
CA PHE A 101 4.50 5.40 0.84
C PHE A 101 5.00 4.65 2.08
N GLU A 102 4.08 4.29 2.96
CA GLU A 102 4.35 3.42 4.08
C GLU A 102 3.26 2.36 4.19
N VAL A 103 3.64 1.11 4.42
CA VAL A 103 2.71 0.03 4.79
C VAL A 103 3.40 -0.89 5.79
N GLY A 104 2.64 -1.40 6.75
CA GLY A 104 3.14 -2.41 7.65
C GLY A 104 2.07 -3.28 8.26
N THR A 105 2.50 -4.46 8.67
CA THR A 105 1.82 -5.40 9.55
C THR A 105 2.62 -5.49 10.86
N LYS A 106 2.23 -6.37 11.78
CA LYS A 106 2.93 -6.54 13.06
C LYS A 106 4.44 -6.80 12.90
N ASN A 107 4.84 -7.59 11.91
CA ASN A 107 6.20 -8.10 11.79
C ASN A 107 6.96 -7.51 10.59
N ILE A 108 6.29 -6.76 9.71
CA ILE A 108 6.88 -6.31 8.45
C ILE A 108 6.43 -4.89 8.18
N LYS A 109 7.37 -4.01 7.86
CA LYS A 109 7.11 -2.64 7.46
C LYS A 109 7.92 -2.31 6.20
N ILE A 110 7.28 -1.67 5.24
CA ILE A 110 7.89 -1.10 4.05
C ILE A 110 7.61 0.40 4.08
N TYR A 111 8.66 1.20 4.05
CA TYR A 111 8.61 2.63 3.78
C TYR A 111 9.36 2.89 2.49
N SER A 112 8.88 3.84 1.70
CA SER A 112 9.50 4.22 0.44
C SER A 112 9.28 5.70 0.21
N ASP A 113 10.34 6.43 -0.09
CA ASP A 113 10.27 7.83 -0.52
C ASP A 113 10.96 7.99 -1.88
N SER A 114 11.24 9.23 -2.28
CA SER A 114 11.91 9.49 -3.56
C SER A 114 13.37 9.04 -3.59
N ILE A 115 13.99 8.64 -2.47
CA ILE A 115 15.42 8.39 -2.34
C ILE A 115 15.68 6.91 -2.03
N LYS A 116 14.87 6.29 -1.17
CA LYS A 116 15.15 4.96 -0.63
C LYS A 116 13.90 4.14 -0.29
N LEU A 117 14.11 2.84 -0.20
CA LEU A 117 13.25 1.85 0.43
C LEU A 117 13.82 1.50 1.81
N LEU A 118 12.97 1.51 2.83
CA LEU A 118 13.27 0.96 4.15
C LEU A 118 12.37 -0.24 4.40
N ILE A 119 12.97 -1.41 4.56
CA ILE A 119 12.26 -2.66 4.83
C ILE A 119 12.64 -3.13 6.22
N SER A 120 11.66 -3.22 7.12
CA SER A 120 11.82 -3.84 8.42
C SER A 120 11.12 -5.19 8.42
N VAL A 121 11.85 -6.26 8.74
CA VAL A 121 11.31 -7.61 8.93
C VAL A 121 11.75 -8.09 10.29
N GLU A 122 10.80 -8.21 11.22
CA GLU A 122 11.04 -8.54 12.62
C GLU A 122 12.04 -7.55 13.24
N ASN A 123 13.22 -8.00 13.62
CA ASN A 123 14.28 -7.17 14.20
C ASN A 123 15.31 -6.66 13.17
N ASN A 124 15.18 -7.05 11.90
CA ASN A 124 16.10 -6.67 10.85
C ASN A 124 15.59 -5.44 10.10
N LYS A 125 16.50 -4.52 9.77
CA LYS A 125 16.23 -3.33 8.95
C LYS A 125 17.16 -3.31 7.76
N PHE A 126 16.58 -3.12 6.58
CA PHE A 126 17.28 -3.03 5.31
C PHE A 126 16.99 -1.65 4.71
N GLU A 127 18.04 -0.87 4.51
CA GLU A 127 17.98 0.40 3.79
C GLU A 127 18.51 0.17 2.37
N VAL A 128 17.65 0.40 1.37
CA VAL A 128 17.94 0.14 -0.04
C VAL A 128 17.75 1.46 -0.80
N PRO A 129 18.84 2.15 -1.18
CA PRO A 129 18.75 3.30 -2.08
C PRO A 129 18.03 2.94 -3.38
N LEU A 130 17.26 3.87 -3.96
CA LEU A 130 16.54 3.67 -5.22
C LEU A 130 17.47 3.75 -6.44
N GLU A 131 18.51 2.92 -6.44
CA GLU A 131 19.47 2.74 -7.51
C GLU A 131 19.38 1.30 -8.05
N ASP A 132 19.52 1.14 -9.38
CA ASP A 132 19.37 -0.14 -10.09
C ASP A 132 20.15 -1.30 -9.43
N LYS A 133 21.43 -1.07 -9.13
CA LYS A 133 22.29 -2.06 -8.48
C LYS A 133 21.82 -2.41 -7.07
N GLN A 134 21.40 -1.43 -6.28
CA GLN A 134 20.96 -1.64 -4.90
C GLN A 134 19.62 -2.38 -4.85
N ILE A 135 18.68 -1.99 -5.72
CA ILE A 135 17.39 -2.68 -5.85
C ILE A 135 17.59 -4.10 -6.34
N SER A 136 18.45 -4.33 -7.33
CA SER A 136 18.77 -5.67 -7.83
C SER A 136 19.37 -6.56 -6.74
N ASN A 137 20.31 -6.05 -5.94
CA ASN A 137 20.95 -6.83 -4.88
C ASN A 137 19.98 -7.19 -3.75
N ASN A 138 18.90 -6.42 -3.58
CA ASN A 138 17.92 -6.59 -2.51
C ASN A 138 16.55 -7.07 -3.02
N SER A 139 16.44 -7.46 -4.30
CA SER A 139 15.15 -7.78 -4.94
C SER A 139 14.39 -8.87 -4.19
N SER A 140 15.09 -9.91 -3.73
CA SER A 140 14.48 -11.01 -2.95
C SER A 140 13.88 -10.53 -1.63
N ILE A 141 14.54 -9.60 -0.93
CA ILE A 141 14.04 -9.04 0.34
C ILE A 141 12.81 -8.17 0.06
N ILE A 142 12.86 -7.32 -0.97
CA ILE A 142 11.76 -6.45 -1.40
C ILE A 142 10.53 -7.29 -1.78
N ILE A 143 10.71 -8.31 -2.63
CA ILE A 143 9.62 -9.19 -3.08
C ILE A 143 9.04 -9.98 -1.91
N ASN A 144 9.88 -10.57 -1.04
CA ASN A 144 9.40 -11.35 0.09
C ASN A 144 8.62 -10.51 1.10
N ALA A 145 9.12 -9.31 1.44
CA ALA A 145 8.41 -8.39 2.31
C ALA A 145 7.07 -7.97 1.69
N SER A 146 7.08 -7.65 0.39
CA SER A 146 5.88 -7.24 -0.34
C SER A 146 4.84 -8.35 -0.38
N ASN A 147 5.22 -9.58 -0.74
CA ASN A 147 4.30 -10.72 -0.80
C ASN A 147 3.62 -11.02 0.54
N LYS A 148 4.35 -10.94 1.64
CA LYS A 148 3.77 -11.16 2.98
C LYS A 148 2.75 -10.08 3.37
N ILE A 149 3.01 -8.82 2.99
CA ILE A 149 2.02 -7.74 3.17
C ILE A 149 0.84 -7.94 2.21
N ASP A 150 1.10 -8.29 0.95
CA ASP A 150 0.10 -8.50 -0.09
C ASP A 150 -0.91 -9.59 0.32
N GLU A 151 -0.45 -10.68 0.93
CA GLU A 151 -1.32 -11.74 1.46
C GLU A 151 -2.34 -11.20 2.47
N VAL A 152 -1.88 -10.35 3.40
CA VAL A 152 -2.74 -9.69 4.39
C VAL A 152 -3.74 -8.77 3.69
N LEU A 153 -3.26 -7.91 2.78
CA LEU A 153 -4.11 -6.98 2.05
C LEU A 153 -5.17 -7.70 1.19
N ARG A 154 -4.84 -8.81 0.52
CA ARG A 154 -5.80 -9.61 -0.25
C ARG A 154 -6.93 -10.15 0.63
N LYS A 155 -6.61 -10.66 1.82
CA LYS A 155 -7.62 -11.12 2.78
C LYS A 155 -8.56 -9.97 3.19
N VAL A 156 -8.02 -8.75 3.35
CA VAL A 156 -8.83 -7.56 3.67
C VAL A 156 -9.71 -7.14 2.49
N VAL A 157 -9.18 -7.06 1.27
CA VAL A 157 -9.97 -6.75 0.07
C VAL A 157 -11.12 -7.75 -0.08
N ASN A 158 -10.83 -9.05 0.00
CA ASN A 158 -11.83 -10.09 -0.16
C ASN A 158 -12.94 -9.99 0.90
N SER A 159 -12.57 -9.89 2.18
CA SER A 159 -13.57 -9.78 3.25
C SER A 159 -14.40 -8.49 3.16
N THR A 160 -13.79 -7.36 2.81
CA THR A 160 -14.48 -6.09 2.66
C THR A 160 -15.43 -6.10 1.45
N SER A 161 -14.99 -6.67 0.32
CA SER A 161 -15.82 -6.81 -0.89
C SER A 161 -16.99 -7.76 -0.69
N ILE A 162 -16.78 -8.91 -0.04
CA ILE A 162 -17.87 -9.84 0.33
C ILE A 162 -18.91 -9.11 1.20
N CYS A 163 -18.47 -8.30 2.15
CA CYS A 163 -19.40 -7.55 2.99
C CYS A 163 -20.13 -6.43 2.24
N ALA A 164 -19.47 -5.71 1.34
CA ALA A 164 -20.16 -4.73 0.49
C ALA A 164 -21.31 -5.40 -0.30
N ARG A 165 -21.05 -6.59 -0.87
CA ARG A 165 -22.06 -7.37 -1.60
C ARG A 165 -23.18 -7.88 -0.71
N SER A 166 -22.88 -8.37 0.50
CA SER A 166 -23.93 -8.83 1.43
C SER A 166 -24.83 -7.68 1.91
N LEU A 167 -24.32 -6.45 1.88
CA LEU A 167 -25.08 -5.23 2.13
C LEU A 167 -25.82 -4.69 0.89
N GLY A 168 -25.75 -5.36 -0.25
CA GLY A 168 -26.36 -4.95 -1.51
C GLY A 168 -25.68 -3.77 -2.21
N LEU A 169 -24.44 -3.44 -1.81
CA LEU A 169 -23.71 -2.29 -2.35
C LEU A 169 -22.91 -2.66 -3.61
N LYS A 170 -22.90 -1.75 -4.59
CA LYS A 170 -22.00 -1.80 -5.75
C LYS A 170 -20.79 -0.90 -5.49
N CYS A 171 -19.83 -1.48 -4.78
CA CYS A 171 -18.46 -1.01 -4.60
C CYS A 171 -17.52 -1.97 -5.36
#